data_AF-A0AAD7J2Y1-F1
#
_entry.id   AF-A0AAD7J2Y1-F1
#
_cell.length_a   1.000
_cell.length_b   1.000
_cell.length_c   1.000
_cell.angle_alpha   90.00
_cell.angle_beta   90.00
_cell.angle_gamma   90.00
#
_symmetry.space_group_name_H-M   'P 1'
#
loop_
_entity.id
_entity.type
_entity.pdbx_description
1 polymer ?
#
loop_
_entity_poly.entity_id
_entity_poly.type
_entity_poly.pdbx_seq_one_letter_code
_entity_poly.pdbx_strand_id
1 'polypeptide(L)'
;HIGGHILRAMRKAGEPKKKARIGGTLPCGFCGHSGHAECQVFMKPSSKKNEFQTKCQHQVTFQFKTANKSTAKGACRNVPMICGLCPTAQRKNDFIPAVWRYNMPEHLRTHHSEYASPQNPEGLALPFVVWQSMEISMEEELGLGVHEFLI
;
A
#
# COMPACT_ATOMS: atom_id res chain seq x y z
N HIS A 1 -8.96 -9.77 -6.13
CA HIS A 1 -8.00 -9.50 -5.03
C HIS A 1 -8.36 -8.18 -4.37
N ILE A 2 -8.23 -8.04 -3.04
CA ILE A 2 -8.67 -6.82 -2.33
C ILE A 2 -7.88 -5.56 -2.75
N GLY A 3 -6.60 -5.71 -3.11
CA GLY A 3 -5.79 -4.58 -3.61
C GLY A 3 -6.42 -3.88 -4.81
N GLY A 4 -7.03 -4.61 -5.75
CA GLY A 4 -7.72 -4.00 -6.89
C GLY A 4 -8.92 -3.15 -6.49
N HIS A 5 -9.65 -3.55 -5.43
CA HIS A 5 -10.76 -2.78 -4.89
C HIS A 5 -10.28 -1.52 -4.16
N ILE A 6 -9.17 -1.63 -3.41
CA ILE A 6 -8.52 -0.47 -2.78
C ILE A 6 -8.10 0.55 -3.84
N LEU A 7 -7.43 0.11 -4.90
CA LEU A 7 -6.97 1.00 -5.96
C LEU A 7 -8.13 1.68 -6.70
N ARG A 8 -9.20 0.94 -7.01
CA ARG A 8 -10.42 1.48 -7.61
C ARG A 8 -11.03 2.57 -6.73
N ALA A 9 -11.19 2.29 -5.43
CA ALA A 9 -11.71 3.25 -4.47
C ALA A 9 -10.84 4.52 -4.41
N MET A 10 -9.51 4.38 -4.38
CA MET A 10 -8.57 5.52 -4.41
C MET A 10 -8.72 6.37 -5.67
N ARG A 11 -8.92 5.73 -6.83
CA ARG A 11 -9.13 6.42 -8.11
C ARG A 11 -10.56 6.86 -8.37
N LYS A 12 -11.48 6.60 -7.42
CA LYS A 12 -12.93 6.80 -7.61
C LYS A 12 -13.46 6.09 -8.88
N ALA A 13 -12.76 5.06 -9.34
CA ALA A 13 -13.20 4.20 -10.41
C ALA A 13 -14.23 3.24 -9.83
N GLY A 14 -15.47 3.30 -10.31
CA GLY A 14 -16.58 2.51 -9.78
C GLY A 14 -16.24 1.02 -9.57
N GLU A 15 -16.91 0.40 -8.60
CA GLU A 15 -16.75 -1.02 -8.32
C GLU A 15 -17.57 -1.86 -9.31
N PRO A 16 -16.97 -2.83 -10.02
CA PRO A 16 -17.67 -3.61 -11.04
C PRO A 16 -18.76 -4.54 -10.48
N LYS A 17 -18.82 -4.75 -9.16
CA LYS A 17 -19.88 -5.48 -8.46
C LYS A 17 -20.16 -4.82 -7.11
N LYS A 18 -21.39 -4.93 -6.58
CA LYS A 18 -21.78 -4.51 -5.21
C LYS A 18 -21.03 -5.33 -4.15
N LYS A 19 -19.73 -5.11 -4.01
CA LYS A 19 -18.89 -5.70 -2.98
C LYS A 19 -18.91 -4.83 -1.73
N ALA A 20 -18.47 -5.41 -0.61
CA ALA A 20 -18.29 -4.69 0.64
C ALA A 20 -17.47 -3.41 0.41
N ARG A 21 -17.89 -2.33 1.08
CA ARG A 21 -17.28 -1.00 0.95
C ARG A 21 -15.85 -1.05 1.49
N ILE A 22 -14.90 -0.55 0.70
CA ILE A 22 -13.52 -0.32 1.15
C ILE A 22 -13.53 0.79 2.21
N GLY A 23 -12.80 0.56 3.30
CA GLY A 23 -12.62 1.53 4.38
C GLY A 23 -11.92 2.80 3.87
N GLY A 24 -12.28 3.94 4.46
CA GLY A 24 -11.87 5.25 3.94
C GLY A 24 -10.42 5.64 4.23
N THR A 25 -9.81 5.11 5.28
CA THR A 25 -8.47 5.53 5.74
C THR A 25 -7.55 4.32 5.94
N LEU A 26 -6.42 4.30 5.23
CA LEU A 26 -5.41 3.24 5.31
C LEU A 26 -6.02 1.80 5.33
N PRO A 27 -6.87 1.43 4.37
CA PRO A 27 -7.58 0.15 4.40
C PRO A 27 -6.62 -1.05 4.42
N CYS A 28 -7.02 -2.12 5.11
CA CYS A 28 -6.23 -3.34 5.20
C CYS A 28 -6.08 -4.01 3.82
N GLY A 29 -4.86 -4.32 3.41
CA GLY A 29 -4.58 -5.09 2.19
C GLY A 29 -5.01 -6.56 2.20
N PHE A 30 -5.68 -7.03 3.26
CA PHE A 30 -6.33 -8.35 3.32
C PHE A 30 -7.86 -8.27 3.28
N CYS A 31 -8.48 -7.46 4.13
CA CYS A 31 -9.96 -7.39 4.24
C CYS A 31 -10.56 -6.09 3.69
N GLY A 32 -9.76 -5.06 3.43
CA GLY A 32 -10.22 -3.76 2.92
C GLY A 32 -10.85 -2.84 3.96
N HIS A 33 -11.02 -3.27 5.22
CA HIS A 33 -11.55 -2.42 6.30
C HIS A 33 -10.46 -1.51 6.89
N SER A 34 -10.90 -0.41 7.52
CA SER A 34 -10.06 0.63 8.13
C SER A 34 -10.27 0.72 9.64
N GLY A 35 -9.28 1.21 10.38
CA GLY A 35 -9.40 1.50 11.82
C GLY A 35 -9.36 0.29 12.76
N HIS A 36 -9.20 -0.92 12.22
CA HIS A 36 -9.11 -2.16 12.98
C HIS A 36 -7.66 -2.42 13.44
N ALA A 37 -7.41 -2.44 14.75
CA ALA A 37 -6.07 -2.67 15.30
C ALA A 37 -5.49 -4.04 14.87
N GLU A 38 -6.35 -5.05 14.74
CA GLU A 38 -5.98 -6.38 14.25
C GLU A 38 -5.49 -6.38 12.80
N CYS A 39 -5.90 -5.38 12.00
CA CYS A 39 -5.50 -5.23 10.60
C CYS A 39 -4.14 -4.56 10.41
N GLN A 40 -3.51 -4.10 11.49
CA GLN A 40 -2.15 -3.58 11.42
C GLN A 40 -1.21 -4.68 10.91
N VAL A 41 -0.29 -4.28 10.03
CA VAL A 41 0.72 -5.17 9.45
C VAL A 41 2.09 -4.72 9.89
N PHE A 42 2.90 -5.69 10.31
CA PHE A 42 4.29 -5.52 10.64
C PHE A 42 5.15 -6.32 9.68
N MET A 43 6.32 -5.79 9.38
CA MET A 43 7.29 -6.40 8.48
C MET A 43 8.64 -6.48 9.17
N LYS A 44 9.27 -7.65 9.08
CA LYS A 44 10.66 -7.85 9.44
C LYS A 44 11.46 -8.11 8.16
N PRO A 45 12.25 -7.12 7.69
CA PRO A 45 13.05 -7.28 6.49
C PRO A 45 14.23 -8.21 6.77
N SER A 46 14.55 -9.09 5.81
CA SER A 46 15.68 -10.01 5.91
C SER A 46 16.25 -10.31 4.53
N SER A 47 17.55 -10.62 4.47
CA SER A 47 18.26 -10.95 3.22
C SER A 47 17.71 -12.20 2.52
N LYS A 48 17.13 -13.13 3.29
CA LYS A 48 16.56 -14.38 2.75
C LYS A 48 15.09 -14.19 2.35
N LYS A 49 14.25 -13.73 3.28
CA LYS A 49 12.81 -13.64 3.12
C LYS A 49 12.23 -12.61 4.08
N ASN A 50 11.35 -11.75 3.57
CA ASN A 50 10.56 -10.85 4.41
C ASN A 50 9.51 -11.63 5.21
N GLU A 51 9.43 -11.36 6.51
CA GLU A 51 8.40 -11.92 7.39
C GLU A 51 7.34 -10.85 7.66
N PHE A 52 6.08 -11.28 7.75
CA PHE A 52 4.94 -10.42 7.99
C PHE A 52 4.15 -10.92 9.19
N GLN A 53 3.64 -10.00 9.99
CA GLN A 53 2.73 -10.29 11.09
C GLN A 53 1.50 -9.39 11.00
N THR A 54 0.33 -9.99 11.18
CA THR A 54 -0.94 -9.30 11.35
C THR A 54 -1.89 -10.19 12.15
N LYS A 55 -2.90 -9.60 12.78
CA LYS A 55 -3.98 -10.35 13.45
C LYS A 55 -5.26 -10.34 12.60
N CYS A 56 -5.21 -9.85 11.37
CA CYS A 56 -6.36 -9.81 10.47
C CYS A 56 -6.86 -11.24 10.23
N GLN A 57 -8.14 -11.48 10.48
CA GLN A 57 -8.75 -12.81 10.28
C GLN A 57 -8.75 -13.24 8.80
N HIS A 58 -8.61 -12.29 7.88
CA HIS A 58 -8.54 -12.52 6.44
C HIS A 58 -7.09 -12.63 5.93
N GLN A 59 -6.10 -12.69 6.83
CA GLN A 59 -4.71 -12.80 6.41
C GLN A 59 -4.49 -14.07 5.58
N VAL A 60 -3.71 -13.94 4.52
CA VAL A 60 -3.26 -15.05 3.69
C VAL A 60 -1.75 -15.02 3.57
N THR A 61 -1.13 -16.20 3.53
CA THR A 61 0.31 -16.30 3.27
C THR A 61 0.59 -15.96 1.82
N PHE A 62 1.56 -15.08 1.57
CA PHE A 62 2.01 -14.76 0.22
C PHE A 62 3.54 -14.67 0.15
N GLN A 63 4.09 -14.86 -1.05
CA GLN A 63 5.51 -14.67 -1.29
C GLN A 63 5.75 -13.22 -1.73
N PHE A 64 6.44 -12.43 -0.90
CA PHE A 64 6.69 -11.00 -1.17
C PHE A 64 7.33 -10.76 -2.54
N LYS A 65 8.37 -11.52 -2.91
CA LYS A 65 9.06 -11.36 -4.20
C LYS A 65 8.14 -11.53 -5.40
N THR A 66 7.13 -12.38 -5.29
CA THR A 66 6.14 -12.63 -6.33
C THR A 66 5.05 -11.57 -6.30
N ALA A 67 4.49 -11.27 -5.11
CA ALA A 67 3.45 -10.27 -4.95
C ALA A 67 3.92 -8.83 -5.25
N ASN A 68 5.22 -8.56 -5.13
CA ASN A 68 5.81 -7.27 -5.45
C ASN A 68 6.12 -7.09 -6.96
N LYS A 69 5.83 -8.09 -7.79
CA LYS A 69 6.00 -8.03 -9.24
C LYS A 69 4.63 -7.96 -9.90
N SER A 70 4.45 -6.97 -10.78
CA SER A 70 3.28 -6.94 -11.66
C SER A 70 3.49 -7.97 -12.76
N THR A 71 2.47 -8.76 -13.04
CA THR A 71 2.47 -9.76 -14.11
C THR A 71 1.16 -9.66 -14.88
N ALA A 72 1.15 -10.13 -16.13
CA ALA A 72 -0.07 -10.13 -16.95
C ALA A 72 -1.27 -10.86 -16.28
N LYS A 73 -1.01 -11.85 -15.43
CA LYS A 73 -2.05 -12.60 -14.68
C LYS A 73 -2.32 -12.04 -13.28
N GLY A 74 -1.51 -11.10 -12.80
CA GLY A 74 -1.54 -10.58 -11.45
C GLY A 74 -0.86 -9.22 -11.40
N ALA A 75 -1.62 -8.18 -11.75
CA ALA A 75 -1.12 -6.82 -11.86
C ALA A 75 -0.95 -6.12 -10.49
N CYS A 76 -1.71 -6.54 -9.48
CA CYS A 76 -1.69 -5.94 -8.15
C CYS A 76 -0.38 -6.19 -7.40
N ARG A 77 0.35 -5.11 -7.10
CA ARG A 77 1.53 -5.10 -6.22
C ARG A 77 1.26 -4.46 -4.85
N ASN A 78 0.02 -4.50 -4.37
CA ASN A 78 -0.33 -4.05 -3.02
C ASN A 78 0.30 -4.95 -1.94
N VAL A 79 1.53 -4.65 -1.56
CA VAL A 79 2.30 -5.36 -0.53
C VAL A 79 2.60 -4.44 0.65
N PRO A 80 2.85 -4.95 1.87
CA PRO A 80 3.32 -4.14 2.99
C PRO A 80 4.75 -3.64 2.70
N MET A 81 5.01 -2.38 3.02
CA MET A 81 6.28 -1.70 2.84
C MET A 81 6.64 -0.92 4.10
N ILE A 82 7.92 -0.87 4.44
CA ILE A 82 8.40 0.01 5.52
C ILE A 82 8.61 1.40 4.93
N CYS A 83 7.99 2.42 5.52
CA CYS A 83 8.25 3.80 5.14
C CYS A 83 9.60 4.22 5.70
N GLY A 84 10.57 4.53 4.83
CA GLY A 84 11.94 4.91 5.24
C GLY A 84 12.04 6.25 5.96
N LEU A 85 10.97 7.06 5.95
CA LEU A 85 10.88 8.35 6.64
C LEU A 85 10.44 8.20 8.10
N CYS A 86 9.77 7.09 8.44
CA CYS A 86 9.33 6.84 9.80
C CYS A 86 10.53 6.58 10.71
N PRO A 87 10.58 7.16 11.93
CA PRO A 87 11.66 6.90 12.89
C PRO A 87 11.84 5.41 13.21
N THR A 88 10.76 4.64 13.17
CA THR A 88 10.76 3.19 13.44
C THR A 88 11.48 2.37 12.37
N ALA A 89 11.72 2.91 11.17
CA ALA A 89 12.38 2.22 10.07
C ALA A 89 13.83 1.82 10.39
N GLN A 90 14.45 2.47 11.39
CA GLN A 90 15.84 2.24 11.77
C GLN A 90 16.03 1.02 12.68
N ARG A 91 14.94 0.41 13.20
CA ARG A 91 15.02 -0.76 14.08
C ARG A 91 15.50 -1.97 13.28
N LYS A 92 16.66 -2.52 13.64
CA LYS A 92 17.20 -3.74 13.02
C LYS A 92 16.67 -4.98 13.73
N ASN A 93 16.45 -6.05 12.97
CA ASN A 93 16.07 -7.38 13.46
C ASN A 93 14.74 -7.46 14.24
N ASP A 94 13.88 -6.46 14.12
CA ASP A 94 12.56 -6.41 14.76
C ASP A 94 11.42 -6.32 13.74
N PHE A 95 10.19 -6.56 14.19
CA PHE A 95 8.98 -6.30 13.43
C PHE A 95 8.67 -4.80 13.45
N ILE A 96 8.74 -4.18 12.28
CA ILE A 96 8.50 -2.74 12.10
C ILE A 96 7.10 -2.55 11.54
N PRO A 97 6.33 -1.54 12.00
CA PRO A 97 5.08 -1.16 11.35
C PRO A 97 5.27 -0.96 9.86
N ALA A 98 4.43 -1.61 9.06
CA ALA A 98 4.45 -1.52 7.61
C ALA A 98 3.14 -0.91 7.09
N VAL A 99 3.23 -0.29 5.93
CA VAL A 99 2.13 0.37 5.23
C VAL A 99 1.91 -0.37 3.91
N TRP A 100 0.67 -0.72 3.60
CA TRP A 100 0.33 -1.27 2.30
C TRP A 100 0.71 -0.27 1.20
N ARG A 101 1.31 -0.73 0.09
CA ARG A 101 1.79 0.16 -0.98
C ARG A 101 0.77 1.21 -1.39
N TYR A 102 -0.47 0.79 -1.62
CA TYR A 102 -1.53 1.70 -2.06
C TYR A 102 -1.93 2.72 -0.98
N ASN A 103 -1.64 2.44 0.29
CA ASN A 103 -1.89 3.36 1.39
C ASN A 103 -0.75 4.37 1.60
N MET A 104 0.40 4.22 0.91
CA MET A 104 1.56 5.09 1.13
C MET A 104 1.29 6.58 0.85
N PRO A 105 0.56 6.98 -0.22
CA PRO A 105 0.22 8.39 -0.43
C PRO A 105 -0.54 9.01 0.75
N GLU A 106 -1.50 8.27 1.30
CA GLU A 106 -2.26 8.74 2.47
C GLU A 106 -1.39 8.79 3.73
N HIS A 107 -0.56 7.76 3.96
CA HIS A 107 0.37 7.73 5.08
C HIS A 107 1.36 8.90 5.06
N LEU A 108 1.92 9.23 3.90
CA LEU A 108 2.81 10.39 3.75
C LEU A 108 2.08 11.69 4.08
N ARG A 109 0.86 11.86 3.56
CA ARG A 109 0.05 13.04 3.84
C ARG A 109 -0.24 13.22 5.34
N THR A 110 -0.44 12.14 6.10
CA THR A 110 -0.83 12.22 7.51
C THR A 110 0.33 12.18 8.49
N HIS A 111 1.46 11.55 8.14
CA HIS A 111 2.60 11.36 9.04
C HIS A 111 3.88 12.07 8.60
N HIS A 112 3.94 12.51 7.35
CA HIS A 112 5.09 13.14 6.71
C HIS A 112 4.65 14.36 5.89
N SER A 113 3.76 15.18 6.47
CA SER A 113 3.15 16.34 5.79
C SER A 113 4.15 17.41 5.40
N GLU A 114 5.37 17.38 5.94
CA GLU A 114 6.50 18.22 5.56
C GLU A 114 6.98 17.98 4.11
N TYR A 115 6.67 16.83 3.51
CA TYR A 115 7.03 16.50 2.14
C TYR A 115 5.98 16.93 1.12
N ALA A 116 6.44 17.14 -0.11
CA ALA A 116 5.63 17.55 -1.23
C ALA A 116 4.52 16.53 -1.55
N SER A 117 3.30 17.03 -1.73
CA SER A 117 2.12 16.26 -2.13
C SER A 117 1.12 17.18 -2.84
N PRO A 118 0.07 16.67 -3.50
CA PRO A 118 -0.95 17.54 -4.10
C PRO A 118 -1.62 18.51 -3.11
N GLN A 119 -1.61 18.20 -1.81
CA GLN A 119 -2.13 19.08 -0.75
C GLN A 119 -1.06 19.97 -0.11
N ASN A 120 0.22 19.71 -0.38
CA ASN A 120 1.35 20.52 0.06
C ASN A 120 2.38 20.64 -1.09
N PRO A 121 2.10 21.44 -2.14
CA PRO A 121 2.97 21.51 -3.31
C PRO A 121 4.35 22.12 -3.01
N GLU A 122 4.44 22.97 -1.99
CA GLU A 122 5.67 23.64 -1.54
C GLU A 122 6.48 22.81 -0.51
N GLY A 123 6.08 21.56 -0.27
CA GLY A 123 6.77 20.68 0.68
C GLY A 123 8.16 20.24 0.21
N LEU A 124 8.91 19.62 1.11
CA LEU A 124 10.22 19.06 0.81
C LEU A 124 10.12 17.99 -0.29
N ALA A 125 11.09 17.96 -1.21
CA ALA A 125 11.13 16.91 -2.23
C ALA A 125 11.18 15.52 -1.57
N LEU A 126 10.28 14.62 -1.99
CA LEU A 126 10.24 13.26 -1.50
C LEU A 126 11.51 12.51 -1.93
N PRO A 127 12.23 11.80 -1.03
CA PRO A 127 13.41 11.05 -1.44
C PRO A 127 13.06 10.04 -2.53
N PHE A 128 13.89 9.97 -3.57
CA PHE A 128 13.63 9.15 -4.76
C PHE A 128 13.31 7.68 -4.42
N VAL A 129 14.01 7.09 -3.46
CA VAL A 129 13.78 5.70 -3.02
C VAL A 129 12.37 5.51 -2.44
N VAL A 130 11.84 6.49 -1.71
CA VAL A 130 10.48 6.43 -1.15
C VAL A 130 9.47 6.54 -2.30
N TRP A 131 9.64 7.54 -3.17
CA TRP A 131 8.80 7.75 -4.35
C TRP A 131 8.72 6.50 -5.24
N GLN A 132 9.87 5.95 -5.61
CA GLN A 132 9.98 4.76 -6.46
C GLN A 132 9.31 3.53 -5.81
N SER A 133 9.39 3.40 -4.48
CA SER A 133 8.81 2.25 -3.78
C SER A 133 7.28 2.23 -3.78
N MET A 134 6.65 3.41 -3.86
CA MET A 134 5.19 3.59 -3.80
C MET A 134 4.52 3.79 -5.14
N GLU A 135 5.30 3.96 -6.21
CA GLU A 135 4.80 4.14 -7.57
C GLU A 135 3.86 3.00 -7.96
N ILE A 136 2.67 3.37 -8.43
CA ILE A 136 1.68 2.48 -9.04
C ILE A 136 1.77 2.73 -10.54
N SER A 137 2.24 1.74 -11.29
CA SER A 137 2.48 1.92 -12.72
C SER A 137 1.18 1.87 -13.51
N MET A 138 1.19 2.45 -14.71
CA MET A 138 0.04 2.42 -15.62
C MET A 138 -0.38 0.97 -15.96
N GLU A 139 0.58 0.06 -16.16
CA GLU A 139 0.28 -1.35 -16.43
C GLU A 139 -0.42 -2.04 -15.26
N GLU A 140 -0.09 -1.64 -14.04
CA GLU A 140 -0.74 -2.13 -12.83
C GLU A 140 -2.20 -1.62 -12.74
N GLU A 141 -2.44 -0.36 -13.04
CA GLU A 141 -3.80 0.21 -13.08
C GLU A 141 -4.64 -0.44 -14.19
N LEU A 142 -4.11 -0.52 -15.42
CA LEU A 142 -4.77 -1.16 -16.55
C LEU A 142 -5.04 -2.64 -16.29
N GLY A 143 -4.06 -3.36 -15.73
CA GLY A 143 -4.21 -4.78 -15.37
C GLY A 143 -5.24 -5.03 -14.26
N LEU A 144 -5.59 -4.00 -13.49
CA LEU A 144 -6.68 -4.02 -12.51
C LEU A 144 -8.00 -3.43 -13.04
N GLY A 145 -8.03 -3.03 -14.31
CA GLY A 145 -9.18 -2.41 -14.99
C GLY A 145 -9.53 -1.03 -14.41
N VAL A 146 -8.54 -0.35 -13.84
CA VAL A 146 -8.64 1.05 -13.43
C VAL A 146 -8.24 1.86 -14.64
N HIS A 147 -9.24 2.34 -15.39
CA HIS A 147 -8.99 3.21 -16.53
C HIS A 147 -8.72 4.61 -16.01
N GLU A 148 -7.64 5.20 -16.51
CA GLU A 148 -7.31 6.59 -16.28
C GLU A 148 -8.45 7.46 -16.82
N PHE A 149 -9.38 7.86 -15.97
CA PHE A 149 -10.13 9.08 -16.24
C PHE A 149 -9.17 10.19 -15.86
N LEU A 150 -8.43 10.66 -16.86
CA LEU A 150 -7.81 11.98 -16.84
C LEU A 150 -8.86 12.96 -16.29
N ILE A 151 -8.61 13.49 -15.10
CA ILE A 151 -9.23 14.73 -14.63
C ILE A 151 -8.20 15.81 -14.91
#